data_AF-A0A5C7GJA6-F1
#
_entry.id   AF-A0A5C7GJA6-F1
#
_cell.length_a   1.000
_cell.length_b   1.000
_cell.length_c   1.000
_cell.angle_alpha   90.00
_cell.angle_beta   90.00
_cell.angle_gamma   90.00
#
_symmetry.space_group_name_H-M   'P 1'
#
loop_
_entity.id
_entity.type
_entity.pdbx_description
1 polymer ?
#
loop_
_entity_poly.entity_id
_entity_poly.type
_entity_poly.pdbx_seq_one_letter_code
_entity_poly.pdbx_strand_id
1 'polypeptide(L)'
;MKYFKIFAILLFSFVISFYSCNEKSKKPKQETVKSLKVSDPTAPLNATTPKPANAEPSQNERGVWHYTCLKGCAGGAGSAVNCGNCGSLLVHNSIYHSNSNSTPTSSSPYAIPPNSPVSNPSQNTAGVWHYTCGKGCVGGSGTAGNCGTCGGTLAHNAAYHQ
;
A
#
# COMPACT_ATOMS: atom_id res chain seq x y z
N MET A 1 16.73 -49.43 14.84
CA MET A 1 16.86 -49.31 13.36
C MET A 1 15.83 -48.39 12.69
N LYS A 2 14.54 -48.40 13.10
CA LYS A 2 13.47 -47.62 12.41
C LYS A 2 13.55 -46.10 12.64
N TYR A 3 13.97 -45.69 13.83
CA TYR A 3 14.15 -44.26 14.19
C TYR A 3 15.41 -43.62 13.59
N PHE A 4 16.44 -44.42 13.29
CA PHE A 4 17.68 -43.92 12.68
C PHE A 4 17.44 -43.36 11.27
N LYS A 5 16.52 -43.97 10.51
CA LYS A 5 16.12 -43.46 9.19
C LYS A 5 15.31 -42.17 9.26
N ILE A 6 14.51 -42.00 10.31
CA ILE A 6 13.70 -40.79 10.54
C ILE A 6 14.60 -39.62 10.93
N PHE A 7 15.59 -39.86 11.81
CA PHE A 7 16.60 -38.85 12.17
C PHE A 7 17.48 -38.44 10.99
N ALA A 8 17.83 -39.37 10.10
CA ALA A 8 18.62 -39.06 8.90
C ALA A 8 17.87 -38.15 7.91
N ILE A 9 16.55 -38.33 7.75
CA ILE A 9 15.72 -37.49 6.87
C ILE A 9 15.53 -36.10 7.47
N LEU A 10 15.32 -36.01 8.80
CA LEU A 10 15.13 -34.73 9.50
C LEU A 10 16.40 -33.86 9.45
N LEU A 11 17.58 -34.48 9.56
CA LEU A 11 18.87 -33.78 9.45
C LEU A 11 19.11 -33.23 8.03
N PHE A 12 18.70 -33.94 6.99
CA PHE A 12 18.89 -33.50 5.59
C PHE A 12 18.02 -32.28 5.24
N SER A 13 16.81 -32.17 5.80
CA SER A 13 15.93 -31.02 5.58
C SER A 13 16.44 -29.72 6.24
N PHE A 14 17.21 -29.80 7.33
CA PHE A 14 17.70 -28.62 8.04
C PHE A 14 18.90 -27.95 7.34
N VAL A 15 19.68 -28.70 6.56
CA VAL A 15 20.87 -28.18 5.86
C VAL A 15 20.49 -27.37 4.61
N ILE A 16 19.32 -27.63 4.02
CA ILE A 16 18.83 -26.93 2.81
C ILE A 16 18.28 -25.53 3.15
N SER A 17 17.85 -25.29 4.40
CA SER A 17 17.29 -24.00 4.84
C SER A 17 18.33 -22.90 5.09
N PHE A 18 19.63 -23.22 5.15
CA PHE A 18 20.69 -22.22 5.36
C PHE A 18 21.43 -21.79 4.08
N TYR A 19 21.00 -22.24 2.89
CA TYR A 19 21.66 -21.90 1.61
C TYR A 19 21.01 -20.76 0.81
N SER A 20 19.97 -20.09 1.33
CA SER A 20 19.30 -18.94 0.67
C SER A 20 19.69 -17.57 1.25
N CYS A 21 20.94 -17.38 1.65
CA CYS A 21 21.52 -16.06 1.85
C CYS A 21 23.00 -16.06 1.49
N ASN A 22 23.30 -15.97 0.19
CA ASN A 22 24.60 -15.49 -0.24
C ASN A 22 24.45 -14.58 -1.46
N GLU A 23 24.06 -13.34 -1.20
CA GLU A 23 24.36 -12.24 -2.11
C GLU A 23 25.12 -11.15 -1.35
N LYS A 24 26.44 -11.29 -1.35
CA LYS A 24 27.34 -10.14 -1.27
C LYS A 24 27.31 -9.45 -2.64
N SER A 25 26.51 -8.39 -2.77
CA SER A 25 26.59 -7.51 -3.93
C SER A 25 26.87 -6.08 -3.50
N LYS A 26 28.12 -5.68 -3.78
CA LYS A 26 28.65 -4.33 -3.73
C LYS A 26 27.77 -3.39 -4.56
N LYS A 27 27.71 -2.12 -4.14
CA LYS A 27 27.16 -0.99 -4.90
C LYS A 27 27.60 -1.04 -6.38
N PRO A 28 26.72 -0.67 -7.32
CA PRO A 28 27.18 -0.06 -8.56
C PRO A 28 26.60 1.35 -8.73
N LYS A 29 27.56 2.26 -8.85
CA LYS A 29 27.45 3.58 -9.47
C LYS A 29 27.15 3.38 -10.96
N GLN A 30 26.24 4.23 -11.46
CA GLN A 30 26.10 4.79 -12.81
C GLN A 30 26.97 4.25 -13.98
N GLU A 31 26.29 4.19 -15.14
CA GLU A 31 26.79 4.24 -16.54
C GLU A 31 26.85 2.95 -17.40
N THR A 32 25.87 2.90 -18.31
CA THR A 32 26.03 2.91 -19.79
C THR A 32 26.48 1.62 -20.53
N VAL A 33 25.75 1.38 -21.64
CA VAL A 33 26.13 0.71 -22.92
C VAL A 33 25.72 -0.76 -23.14
N LYS A 34 24.54 -0.90 -23.79
CA LYS A 34 24.30 -1.63 -25.08
C LYS A 34 24.42 -3.17 -25.15
N SER A 35 23.28 -3.82 -25.46
CA SER A 35 23.17 -4.90 -26.48
C SER A 35 21.66 -5.16 -26.77
N LEU A 36 21.09 -4.65 -27.86
CA LEU A 36 20.91 -5.26 -29.19
C LEU A 36 20.07 -6.56 -29.27
N LYS A 37 18.79 -6.34 -29.62
CA LYS A 37 18.00 -7.00 -30.69
C LYS A 37 17.52 -8.45 -30.50
N VAL A 38 16.19 -8.59 -30.36
CA VAL A 38 15.40 -9.66 -30.97
C VAL A 38 14.27 -9.02 -31.76
N SER A 39 14.11 -9.44 -33.01
CA SER A 39 13.21 -8.89 -34.02
C SER A 39 11.75 -9.29 -33.84
N ASP A 40 10.88 -8.35 -34.20
CA ASP A 40 9.41 -8.39 -34.42
C ASP A 40 9.04 -9.27 -35.65
N PRO A 41 7.75 -9.61 -35.95
CA PRO A 41 6.76 -8.59 -36.35
C PRO A 41 5.27 -8.86 -35.96
N THR A 42 4.59 -7.76 -35.57
CA THR A 42 3.19 -7.36 -35.95
C THR A 42 2.13 -7.38 -34.83
N ALA A 43 1.95 -6.22 -34.18
CA ALA A 43 0.66 -5.49 -34.06
C ALA A 43 0.91 -4.15 -33.31
N PRO A 44 0.45 -2.98 -33.80
CA PRO A 44 0.59 -1.74 -33.07
C PRO A 44 -0.48 -1.67 -31.98
N LEU A 45 -0.20 -2.24 -30.80
CA LEU A 45 -0.86 -1.73 -29.59
C LEU A 45 -0.11 -0.47 -29.17
N ASN A 46 -0.79 0.67 -29.32
CA ASN A 46 -0.46 1.90 -28.60
C ASN A 46 -0.45 1.60 -27.10
N ALA A 47 0.70 1.15 -26.59
CA ALA A 47 0.99 1.13 -25.18
C ALA A 47 1.28 2.56 -24.76
N THR A 48 0.24 3.29 -24.36
CA THR A 48 0.42 4.48 -23.54
C THR A 48 1.09 4.03 -22.25
N THR A 49 2.39 4.28 -22.15
CA THR A 49 3.13 4.21 -20.88
C THR A 49 2.31 4.97 -19.84
N PRO A 50 1.83 4.32 -18.75
CA PRO A 50 1.21 5.06 -17.66
C PRO A 50 2.23 6.07 -17.18
N LYS A 51 1.88 7.35 -17.25
CA LYS A 51 2.59 8.42 -16.57
C LYS A 51 2.85 7.93 -15.14
N PRO A 52 4.09 8.00 -14.61
CA PRO A 52 4.33 7.63 -13.22
C PRO A 52 3.33 8.39 -12.36
N ALA A 53 2.51 7.63 -11.61
CA ALA A 53 1.58 8.22 -10.66
C ALA A 53 2.40 9.16 -9.78
N ASN A 54 2.07 10.45 -9.85
CA ASN A 54 2.70 11.45 -8.99
C ASN A 54 2.56 10.94 -7.56
N ALA A 55 3.66 10.76 -6.85
CA ALA A 55 3.60 10.34 -5.45
C ALA A 55 2.78 11.39 -4.69
N GLU A 56 1.74 10.94 -4.01
CA GLU A 56 0.89 11.82 -3.22
C GLU A 56 1.73 12.47 -2.11
N PRO A 57 1.64 13.81 -1.91
CA PRO A 57 2.50 14.49 -0.97
C PRO A 57 2.17 14.10 0.47
N SER A 58 3.17 14.14 1.36
CA SER A 58 2.95 13.76 2.75
C SER A 58 2.04 14.72 3.52
N GLN A 59 2.00 15.97 3.09
CA GLN A 59 1.11 17.01 3.59
C GLN A 59 0.31 17.61 2.43
N ASN A 60 -0.95 17.97 2.69
CA ASN A 60 -1.72 18.79 1.77
C ASN A 60 -1.31 20.28 1.91
N GLU A 61 -1.87 21.14 1.07
CA GLU A 61 -1.59 22.59 1.06
C GLU A 61 -1.94 23.29 2.39
N ARG A 62 -2.73 22.64 3.25
CA ARG A 62 -3.12 23.12 4.58
C ARG A 62 -2.18 22.62 5.68
N GLY A 63 -1.11 21.91 5.34
CA GLY A 63 -0.15 21.33 6.29
C GLY A 63 -0.67 20.08 7.02
N VAL A 64 -1.82 19.52 6.63
CA VAL A 64 -2.37 18.31 7.24
C VAL A 64 -1.61 17.10 6.71
N TRP A 65 -1.09 16.27 7.60
CA TRP A 65 -0.39 15.02 7.26
C TRP A 65 -1.35 13.92 6.82
N HIS A 66 -0.96 13.14 5.81
CA HIS A 66 -1.73 11.99 5.32
C HIS A 66 -1.75 10.85 6.36
N TYR A 67 -0.63 10.59 7.03
CA TYR A 67 -0.51 9.63 8.11
C TYR A 67 0.04 10.29 9.38
N THR A 68 -0.60 10.05 10.53
CA THR A 68 -0.30 10.70 11.81
C THR A 68 -0.11 9.70 12.95
N CYS A 69 0.56 10.13 14.02
CA CYS A 69 0.83 9.29 15.17
C CYS A 69 -0.32 9.35 16.18
N LEU A 70 -0.93 8.19 16.48
CA LEU A 70 -1.98 8.08 17.52
C LEU A 70 -1.49 8.41 18.93
N LYS A 71 -0.19 8.37 19.16
CA LYS A 71 0.42 8.72 20.45
C LYS A 71 0.63 10.24 20.62
N GLY A 72 0.23 11.06 19.64
CA GLY A 72 0.37 12.52 19.70
C GLY A 72 1.77 13.03 19.40
N CYS A 73 2.67 12.19 18.87
CA CYS A 73 3.99 12.66 18.45
C CYS A 73 3.88 13.67 17.32
N ALA A 74 4.78 14.66 17.33
CA ALA A 74 4.87 15.65 16.25
C ALA A 74 5.25 14.99 14.92
N GLY A 75 4.73 15.54 13.81
CA GLY A 75 5.02 15.09 12.45
C GLY A 75 4.08 14.01 11.93
N GLY A 76 4.47 13.40 10.80
CA GLY A 76 3.67 12.41 10.07
C GLY A 76 4.41 11.88 8.84
N ALA A 77 3.69 11.22 7.94
CA ALA A 77 4.24 10.72 6.68
C ALA A 77 3.18 10.70 5.56
N GLY A 78 3.64 10.46 4.33
CA GLY A 78 2.77 10.18 3.18
C GLY A 78 2.31 8.71 3.10
N SER A 79 2.76 7.86 4.02
CA SER A 79 2.46 6.42 4.02
C SER A 79 2.41 5.84 5.44
N ALA A 80 1.87 4.64 5.57
CA ALA A 80 1.77 3.89 6.83
C ALA A 80 3.15 3.33 7.26
N VAL A 81 4.02 4.20 7.76
CA VAL A 81 5.34 3.83 8.32
C VAL A 81 5.37 4.03 9.84
N ASN A 82 6.44 3.58 10.50
CA ASN A 82 6.63 3.81 11.93
C ASN A 82 6.91 5.29 12.21
N CYS A 83 6.35 5.79 13.31
CA CYS A 83 6.63 7.12 13.84
C CYS A 83 8.10 7.20 14.30
N GLY A 84 8.84 8.21 13.82
CA GLY A 84 10.22 8.41 14.21
C GLY A 84 10.44 8.70 15.70
N ASN A 85 9.41 9.20 16.40
CA ASN A 85 9.53 9.57 17.82
C ASN A 85 9.20 8.43 18.78
N CYS A 86 8.20 7.60 18.47
CA CYS A 86 7.71 6.56 19.40
C CYS A 86 7.69 5.14 18.80
N GLY A 87 8.10 4.97 17.55
CA GLY A 87 8.13 3.68 16.86
C GLY A 87 6.76 3.08 16.53
N SER A 88 5.64 3.69 16.98
CA SER A 88 4.28 3.21 16.68
C SER A 88 3.93 3.43 15.21
N LEU A 89 3.14 2.53 14.62
CA LEU A 89 2.69 2.67 13.23
C LEU A 89 1.82 3.94 13.07
N LEU A 90 2.12 4.75 12.05
CA LEU A 90 1.30 5.90 11.69
C LEU A 90 -0.01 5.43 11.05
N VAL A 91 -1.10 6.13 11.38
CA VAL A 91 -2.44 5.80 10.88
C VAL A 91 -2.93 6.87 9.92
N HIS A 92 -3.78 6.47 8.98
CA HIS A 92 -4.39 7.36 8.00
C HIS A 92 -5.21 8.46 8.68
N ASN A 93 -4.99 9.71 8.27
CA ASN A 93 -5.69 10.89 8.75
C ASN A 93 -6.82 11.27 7.77
N SER A 94 -8.07 11.05 8.17
CA SER A 94 -9.24 11.33 7.34
C SER A 94 -9.39 12.81 6.95
N ILE A 95 -8.82 13.75 7.73
CA ILE A 95 -8.92 15.19 7.45
C ILE A 95 -8.07 15.58 6.23
N TYR A 96 -7.08 14.76 5.85
CA TYR A 96 -6.17 15.05 4.73
C TYR A 96 -6.93 15.31 3.41
N HIS A 97 -8.01 14.56 3.17
CA HIS A 97 -8.84 14.62 1.95
C HIS A 97 -10.07 15.54 2.07
N SER A 98 -10.19 16.32 3.14
CA SER A 98 -11.39 17.16 3.36
C SER A 98 -11.35 18.46 2.53
N ASN A 99 -12.32 18.61 1.63
CA ASN A 99 -12.60 19.85 0.90
C ASN A 99 -13.18 20.93 1.84
N SER A 100 -13.00 22.21 1.49
CA SER A 100 -13.22 23.42 2.31
C SER A 100 -14.63 23.65 2.89
N ASN A 101 -15.57 22.71 2.77
CA ASN A 101 -16.92 22.81 3.34
C ASN A 101 -17.12 21.99 4.63
N SER A 102 -16.10 21.26 5.10
CA SER A 102 -16.12 20.66 6.42
C SER A 102 -15.53 21.65 7.42
N THR A 103 -16.37 22.29 8.22
CA THR A 103 -15.94 23.13 9.34
C THR A 103 -14.98 22.30 10.21
N PRO A 104 -13.73 22.74 10.43
CA PRO A 104 -12.79 21.99 11.23
C PRO A 104 -13.30 21.99 12.67
N THR A 105 -13.93 20.92 13.09
CA THR A 105 -14.07 20.65 14.53
C THR A 105 -12.73 20.09 14.98
N SER A 106 -11.76 20.98 15.15
CA SER A 106 -10.51 20.67 15.82
C SER A 106 -10.12 21.84 16.69
N SER A 107 -10.62 21.82 17.93
CA SER A 107 -10.12 22.65 19.01
C SER A 107 -9.27 21.76 19.93
N SER A 108 -8.07 21.40 19.46
CA SER A 108 -6.84 21.14 20.26
C SER A 108 -5.83 20.34 19.42
N PRO A 109 -4.51 20.66 19.46
CA PRO A 109 -3.46 19.83 18.87
C PRO A 109 -3.34 18.42 19.50
N TYR A 110 -4.05 18.22 20.61
CA TYR A 110 -4.18 16.96 21.33
C TYR A 110 -5.68 16.72 21.60
N ALA A 111 -6.35 16.04 20.67
CA ALA A 111 -7.62 15.38 20.95
C ALA A 111 -7.42 13.89 20.66
N ILE A 112 -7.48 13.09 21.73
CA ILE A 112 -7.60 11.63 21.66
C ILE A 112 -8.89 11.34 20.88
N PRO A 113 -8.84 10.70 19.70
CA PRO A 113 -10.07 10.30 19.03
C PRO A 113 -10.73 9.17 19.84
N PRO A 114 -12.07 9.13 19.94
CA PRO A 114 -12.77 8.04 20.61
C PRO A 114 -12.43 6.72 19.93
N ASN A 115 -12.18 5.71 20.76
CA ASN A 115 -11.88 4.33 20.38
C ASN A 115 -12.80 3.79 19.28
N SER A 116 -12.28 3.69 18.06
CA SER A 116 -12.46 2.59 17.08
C SER A 116 -12.01 3.07 15.71
N PRO A 117 -11.46 2.20 14.85
CA PRO A 117 -11.32 2.55 13.44
C PRO A 117 -12.74 2.83 12.93
N VAL A 118 -13.04 4.08 12.60
CA VAL A 118 -14.15 4.37 11.70
C VAL A 118 -13.72 3.74 10.39
N SER A 119 -14.12 2.49 10.15
CA SER A 119 -14.07 1.92 8.82
C SER A 119 -14.89 2.89 7.97
N ASN A 120 -14.25 3.55 7.01
CA ASN A 120 -15.00 4.23 5.97
C ASN A 120 -16.06 3.22 5.45
N PRO A 121 -17.34 3.62 5.38
CA PRO A 121 -18.37 2.72 4.90
C PRO A 121 -17.95 2.20 3.53
N SER A 122 -18.24 0.94 3.25
CA SER A 122 -17.75 0.32 2.01
C SER A 122 -18.30 1.01 0.76
N GLN A 123 -19.45 1.66 0.90
CA GLN A 123 -20.09 2.50 -0.08
C GLN A 123 -20.39 3.89 0.49
N ASN A 124 -20.33 4.92 -0.36
CA ASN A 124 -20.81 6.25 0.01
C ASN A 124 -22.36 6.32 -0.03
N THR A 125 -22.94 7.48 0.28
CA THR A 125 -24.40 7.68 0.31
C THR A 125 -25.07 7.50 -1.06
N ALA A 126 -24.31 7.59 -2.16
CA ALA A 126 -24.76 7.30 -3.52
C ALA A 126 -24.62 5.82 -3.90
N GLY A 127 -24.15 4.95 -2.97
CA GLY A 127 -23.93 3.53 -3.23
C GLY A 127 -22.64 3.23 -4.02
N VAL A 128 -21.75 4.20 -4.18
CA VAL A 128 -20.48 4.01 -4.89
C VAL A 128 -19.48 3.33 -3.97
N TRP A 129 -18.84 2.25 -4.42
CA TRP A 129 -17.83 1.51 -3.66
C TRP A 129 -16.48 2.23 -3.63
N HIS A 130 -15.77 2.14 -2.50
CA HIS A 130 -14.42 2.71 -2.36
C HIS A 130 -13.38 1.97 -3.20
N TYR A 131 -13.48 0.64 -3.25
CA TYR A 131 -12.65 -0.22 -4.08
C TYR A 131 -13.53 -1.08 -5.00
N THR A 132 -13.26 -1.06 -6.30
CA THR A 132 -14.06 -1.75 -7.33
C THR A 132 -13.20 -2.73 -8.13
N CYS A 133 -13.86 -3.75 -8.70
CA CYS A 133 -13.18 -4.73 -9.53
C CYS A 133 -12.86 -4.15 -10.92
N GLY A 134 -11.58 -4.06 -11.27
CA GLY A 134 -11.16 -3.61 -12.61
C GLY A 134 -11.55 -4.56 -13.75
N LYS A 135 -12.05 -5.76 -13.43
CA LYS A 135 -12.60 -6.72 -14.40
C LYS A 135 -14.12 -6.60 -14.57
N GLY A 136 -14.75 -5.62 -13.93
CA GLY A 136 -16.19 -5.35 -14.09
C GLY A 136 -17.10 -6.31 -13.30
N CYS A 137 -16.58 -7.04 -12.31
CA CYS A 137 -17.44 -7.83 -11.43
C CYS A 137 -18.35 -6.93 -10.59
N VAL A 138 -19.57 -7.39 -10.33
CA VAL A 138 -20.52 -6.73 -9.42
C VAL A 138 -19.96 -6.70 -8.00
N GLY A 139 -20.06 -5.54 -7.33
CA GLY A 139 -19.64 -5.35 -5.94
C GLY A 139 -18.28 -4.65 -5.78
N GLY A 140 -17.80 -4.61 -4.54
CA GLY A 140 -16.57 -3.92 -4.17
C GLY A 140 -16.18 -4.16 -2.71
N SER A 141 -15.28 -3.33 -2.19
CA SER A 141 -14.85 -3.35 -0.78
C SER A 141 -14.66 -1.93 -0.25
N GLY A 142 -14.73 -1.78 1.08
CA GLY A 142 -14.30 -0.56 1.77
C GLY A 142 -12.79 -0.44 1.90
N THR A 143 -12.06 -1.55 1.69
CA THR A 143 -10.61 -1.64 1.83
C THR A 143 -9.96 -2.25 0.59
N ALA A 144 -8.68 -1.94 0.37
CA ALA A 144 -7.88 -2.61 -0.64
C ALA A 144 -7.84 -4.13 -0.40
N GLY A 145 -7.78 -4.90 -1.49
CA GLY A 145 -7.77 -6.36 -1.43
C GLY A 145 -8.18 -6.99 -2.76
N ASN A 146 -8.64 -8.23 -2.69
CA ASN A 146 -9.04 -8.99 -3.86
C ASN A 146 -10.56 -8.99 -4.01
N CYS A 147 -11.02 -9.02 -5.26
CA CYS A 147 -12.42 -9.18 -5.58
C CYS A 147 -12.90 -10.56 -5.14
N GLY A 148 -13.96 -10.61 -4.33
CA GLY A 148 -14.55 -11.89 -3.87
C GLY A 148 -15.08 -12.77 -4.99
N THR A 149 -15.39 -12.19 -6.16
CA THR A 149 -15.98 -12.91 -7.30
C THR A 149 -14.92 -13.53 -8.21
N CYS A 150 -13.85 -12.78 -8.54
CA CYS A 150 -12.87 -13.20 -9.55
C CYS A 150 -11.43 -13.30 -9.03
N GLY A 151 -11.19 -12.98 -7.76
CA GLY A 151 -9.86 -12.97 -7.15
C GLY A 151 -8.93 -11.85 -7.63
N GLY A 152 -9.33 -11.06 -8.63
CA GLY A 152 -8.53 -9.95 -9.14
C GLY A 152 -8.40 -8.79 -8.14
N THR A 153 -7.28 -8.07 -8.19
CA THR A 153 -7.03 -6.92 -7.31
C THR A 153 -8.09 -5.84 -7.50
N LEU A 154 -8.62 -5.33 -6.39
CA LEU A 154 -9.54 -4.20 -6.40
C LEU A 154 -8.76 -2.90 -6.64
N ALA A 155 -9.29 -2.07 -7.54
CA ALA A 155 -8.77 -0.75 -7.82
C ALA A 155 -9.48 0.28 -6.94
N HIS A 156 -8.74 1.31 -6.53
CA HIS A 156 -9.33 2.46 -5.85
C HIS A 156 -10.28 3.20 -6.81
N ASN A 157 -11.45 3.59 -6.30
CA ASN A 157 -12.46 4.30 -7.05
C ASN A 157 -12.51 5.77 -6.63
N ALA A 158 -11.98 6.66 -7.47
CA ALA A 158 -11.99 8.10 -7.21
C ALA A 158 -13.40 8.67 -7.04
N ALA A 159 -14.41 8.12 -7.72
CA ALA A 159 -15.80 8.59 -7.63
C ALA A 159 -16.43 8.37 -6.24
N TYR A 160 -15.81 7.56 -5.37
CA TYR A 160 -16.26 7.40 -3.98
C TYR A 160 -16.15 8.71 -3.18
N HIS A 161 -15.17 9.56 -3.53
CA HIS A 161 -14.83 10.80 -2.80
C HIS A 161 -15.44 12.07 -3.40
N GLN A 162 -16.25 11.92 -4.45
CA GLN A 162 -16.97 13.02 -5.11
C GLN A 162 -18.35 13.21 -4.48
#